data_AF-A0A4Q9MDQ1-F1
#
_entry.id   AF-A0A4Q9MDQ1-F1
#
_cell.length_a   1.000
_cell.length_b   1.000
_cell.length_c   1.000
_cell.angle_alpha   90.00
_cell.angle_beta   90.00
_cell.angle_gamma   90.00
#
_symmetry.space_group_name_H-M   'P 1'
#
loop_
_entity.id
_entity.type
_entity.pdbx_description
1 polymer ?
#
loop_
_entity_poly.entity_id
_entity_poly.type
_entity_poly.pdbx_seq_one_letter_code
_entity_poly.pdbx_strand_id
1 'polypeptide(L)'
;MAPSGPTTTGRRRCQALLVDEETPCAARVRRKGRYCDPHGVEYRDLTRGYKNASATVEALDRDILQTRMRVGALKDVTAVDEATAVANRYLEAIGEEIEGRRTHHKRFFQTSEWLVQ
;
A
#
# COMPACT_ATOMS: atom_id res chain seq x y z
N MET A 1 -10.07 -35.62 -39.76
CA MET A 1 -9.30 -35.61 -38.49
C MET A 1 -8.15 -34.65 -38.66
N ALA A 2 -8.25 -33.44 -38.10
CA ALA A 2 -7.17 -32.45 -38.14
C ALA A 2 -6.31 -32.59 -36.87
N PRO A 3 -4.97 -32.50 -36.95
CA PRO A 3 -4.11 -32.68 -35.79
C PRO A 3 -4.21 -31.45 -34.88
N SER A 4 -4.65 -31.68 -33.64
CA SER A 4 -4.58 -30.71 -32.55
C SER A 4 -3.12 -30.44 -32.21
N GLY A 5 -2.59 -29.29 -32.65
CA GLY A 5 -1.28 -28.80 -32.22
C GLY A 5 -1.23 -28.64 -30.70
N PRO A 6 -0.04 -28.70 -30.08
CA PRO A 6 0.10 -28.62 -28.64
C PRO A 6 -0.52 -27.31 -28.16
N THR A 7 -1.54 -27.42 -27.30
CA THR A 7 -2.13 -26.28 -26.61
C THR A 7 -1.03 -25.73 -25.73
N THR A 8 -0.33 -24.70 -26.23
CA THR A 8 0.58 -23.92 -25.41
C THR A 8 -0.28 -23.38 -24.28
N THR A 9 -0.18 -23.97 -23.10
CA THR A 9 -0.85 -23.51 -21.89
C THR A 9 -0.25 -22.13 -21.63
N GLY A 10 -0.89 -21.11 -22.20
CA GLY A 10 -0.30 -19.79 -22.33
C GLY A 10 0.00 -19.26 -20.95
N ARG A 11 1.29 -19.11 -20.61
CA ARG A 11 1.70 -18.47 -19.36
C ARG A 11 0.94 -17.15 -19.24
N ARG A 12 0.16 -17.00 -18.17
CA ARG A 12 -0.64 -15.79 -17.89
C ARG A 12 0.26 -14.56 -17.90
N ARG A 13 -0.26 -13.42 -18.33
CA ARG A 13 0.43 -12.13 -18.19
C ARG A 13 0.44 -11.69 -16.73
N CYS A 14 1.48 -10.95 -16.36
CA CYS A 14 1.54 -10.26 -15.08
C CYS A 14 0.36 -9.27 -14.98
N GLN A 15 -0.31 -9.24 -13.83
CA GLN A 15 -1.47 -8.35 -13.60
C GLN A 15 -1.09 -7.00 -12.99
N ALA A 16 0.20 -6.73 -12.77
CA ALA A 16 0.66 -5.46 -12.19
C ALA A 16 0.77 -4.35 -13.27
N LEU A 17 0.54 -3.11 -12.85
CA LEU A 17 0.91 -1.91 -13.60
C LEU A 17 2.35 -1.50 -13.29
N LEU A 18 2.98 -0.83 -14.25
CA LEU A 18 4.28 -0.21 -14.08
C LEU A 18 4.20 0.97 -13.09
N VAL A 19 5.33 1.63 -12.89
CA VAL A 19 5.48 2.72 -11.91
C VAL A 19 4.66 3.96 -12.27
N ASP A 20 4.28 4.10 -13.54
CA ASP A 20 3.35 5.12 -14.02
C ASP A 20 1.89 4.88 -13.58
N GLU A 21 1.61 3.74 -12.94
CA GLU A 21 0.28 3.35 -12.46
C GLU A 21 -0.77 3.21 -13.57
N GLU A 22 -0.33 3.13 -14.83
CA GLU A 22 -1.21 3.10 -16.01
C GLU A 22 -0.83 1.98 -16.97
N THR A 23 0.47 1.78 -17.22
CA THR A 23 0.95 0.84 -18.23
C THR A 23 0.95 -0.59 -17.67
N PRO A 24 0.27 -1.57 -18.29
CA PRO A 24 0.33 -2.95 -17.85
C PRO A 24 1.69 -3.59 -18.09
N CYS A 25 2.13 -4.44 -17.16
CA CYS A 25 3.36 -5.19 -17.33
C CYS A 25 3.25 -6.21 -18.49
N ALA A 26 4.16 -6.14 -19.46
CA ALA A 26 4.21 -7.07 -20.59
C ALA A 26 4.77 -8.47 -20.24
N ALA A 27 5.34 -8.65 -19.03
CA ALA A 27 5.97 -9.90 -18.63
C ALA A 27 4.96 -11.03 -18.44
N ARG A 28 5.40 -12.27 -18.67
CA ARG A 28 4.62 -13.48 -18.38
C ARG A 28 4.96 -14.03 -17.00
N VAL A 29 3.95 -14.53 -16.31
CA VAL A 29 4.09 -15.22 -15.03
C VAL A 29 4.74 -16.58 -15.28
N ARG A 30 5.88 -16.84 -14.63
CA ARG A 30 6.63 -18.10 -14.78
C ARG A 30 6.09 -19.24 -13.91
N ARG A 31 5.39 -18.92 -12.81
CA ARG A 31 4.88 -19.86 -11.80
C ARG A 31 3.37 -19.71 -11.57
N LYS A 32 2.79 -20.47 -10.65
CA LYS A 32 1.41 -20.24 -10.18
C LYS A 32 1.36 -18.90 -9.44
N GLY A 33 0.62 -17.91 -9.97
CA GLY A 33 0.48 -16.60 -9.34
C GLY A 33 -0.13 -15.54 -10.29
N ARG A 34 -0.27 -14.32 -9.77
CA ARG A 34 -0.78 -13.13 -10.50
C ARG A 34 0.32 -12.26 -11.11
N TYR A 35 1.52 -12.26 -10.52
CA TYR A 35 2.59 -11.32 -10.86
C TYR A 35 3.85 -12.05 -11.33
N CYS A 36 4.65 -11.40 -12.18
CA CYS A 36 6.01 -11.87 -12.48
C CYS A 36 6.91 -11.74 -11.24
N ASP A 37 8.07 -12.39 -11.24
CA ASP A 37 8.93 -12.44 -10.05
C ASP A 37 9.31 -11.03 -9.51
N PRO A 38 9.68 -10.04 -10.35
CA PRO A 38 9.95 -8.67 -9.88
C PRO A 38 8.73 -8.02 -9.21
N HIS A 39 7.56 -8.03 -9.87
CA HIS A 39 6.34 -7.45 -9.31
C HIS A 39 5.83 -8.21 -8.09
N GLY A 40 6.15 -9.50 -7.96
CA GLY A 40 5.86 -10.27 -6.75
C GLY A 40 6.72 -9.84 -5.55
N VAL A 41 7.99 -9.45 -5.78
CA VAL A 41 8.85 -8.85 -4.76
C VAL A 41 8.31 -7.50 -4.35
N GLU A 42 8.06 -6.64 -5.34
CA GLU A 42 7.56 -5.28 -5.11
C GLU A 42 6.21 -5.26 -4.39
N TYR A 43 5.28 -6.15 -4.75
CA TYR A 43 4.02 -6.32 -4.03
C TYR A 43 4.25 -6.55 -2.53
N ARG A 44 5.18 -7.45 -2.18
CA ARG A 44 5.48 -7.77 -0.77
C ARG A 44 6.15 -6.59 -0.08
N ASP A 45 7.04 -5.89 -0.76
CA ASP A 45 7.77 -4.76 -0.19
C ASP A 45 6.85 -3.58 0.07
N LEU A 46 5.97 -3.23 -0.87
CA LEU A 46 4.94 -2.20 -0.67
C LEU A 46 3.93 -2.63 0.41
N THR A 47 3.52 -3.90 0.44
CA THR A 47 2.66 -4.42 1.51
C THR A 47 3.30 -4.26 2.87
N ARG A 48 4.59 -4.61 3.00
CA ARG A 48 5.34 -4.44 4.24
C ARG A 48 5.47 -2.96 4.61
N GLY A 49 5.76 -2.10 3.64
CA GLY A 49 5.90 -0.66 3.83
C GLY A 49 4.66 -0.04 4.47
N TYR A 50 3.49 -0.18 3.83
CA TYR A 50 2.28 0.44 4.38
C TYR A 50 1.86 -0.21 5.72
N LYS A 51 2.10 -1.52 5.92
CA LYS A 51 1.80 -2.17 7.21
C LYS A 51 2.70 -1.69 8.35
N ASN A 52 3.95 -1.40 8.07
CA ASN A 52 4.84 -0.78 9.05
C ASN A 52 4.35 0.62 9.42
N ALA A 53 3.90 1.41 8.43
CA ALA A 53 3.27 2.70 8.69
C ALA A 53 1.98 2.55 9.53
N SER A 54 1.11 1.58 9.21
CA SER A 54 -0.08 1.25 10.03
C SER A 54 0.29 0.94 11.48
N ALA A 55 1.35 0.15 11.71
CA ALA A 55 1.80 -0.18 13.06
C ALA A 55 2.32 1.06 13.82
N THR A 56 2.98 1.99 13.12
CA THR A 56 3.40 3.28 13.70
C THR A 56 2.18 4.14 14.06
N VAL A 57 1.16 4.21 13.20
CA VAL A 57 -0.11 4.89 13.49
C VAL A 57 -0.77 4.30 14.72
N GLU A 58 -0.91 2.98 14.79
CA GLU A 58 -1.48 2.27 15.96
C GLU A 58 -0.70 2.55 17.25
N ALA A 59 0.64 2.60 17.18
CA ALA A 59 1.48 2.91 18.34
C ALA A 59 1.26 4.34 18.85
N LEU A 60 1.06 5.31 17.94
CA LEU A 60 0.87 6.73 18.24
C LEU A 60 -0.58 7.09 18.58
N ASP A 61 -1.55 6.24 18.29
CA ASP A 61 -2.99 6.52 18.47
C ASP A 61 -3.32 6.87 19.93
N ARG A 62 -2.72 6.17 20.89
CA ARG A 62 -2.89 6.51 22.32
C ARG A 62 -2.30 7.86 22.69
N ASP A 63 -1.14 8.20 22.14
CA ASP A 63 -0.43 9.44 22.45
C ASP A 63 -1.17 10.66 21.89
N ILE A 64 -1.72 10.54 20.67
CA ILE A 64 -2.51 11.61 20.07
C ILE A 64 -3.86 11.79 20.77
N LEU A 65 -4.52 10.71 21.19
CA LEU A 65 -5.75 10.78 21.99
C LEU A 65 -5.52 11.48 23.32
N GLN A 66 -4.43 11.12 24.03
CA GLN A 66 -4.07 11.76 25.29
C GLN A 66 -3.71 13.24 25.10
N THR A 67 -2.94 13.56 24.06
CA THR A 67 -2.60 14.94 23.70
C THR A 67 -3.86 15.76 23.45
N ARG A 68 -4.79 15.24 22.65
CA ARG A 68 -6.07 15.88 22.34
C ARG A 68 -6.89 16.18 23.60
N MET A 69 -6.97 15.24 24.55
CA MET A 69 -7.70 15.43 25.81
C MET A 69 -7.10 16.51 26.71
N ARG A 70 -5.79 16.77 26.59
CA ARG A 70 -5.05 17.68 27.47
C ARG A 70 -4.72 19.04 26.83
N VAL A 71 -5.11 19.27 25.58
CA VAL A 71 -4.71 20.48 24.83
C VAL A 71 -5.12 21.78 25.54
N GLY A 72 -6.28 21.80 26.19
CA GLY A 72 -6.76 22.97 26.95
C GLY A 72 -6.07 23.18 28.30
N ALA A 73 -5.23 22.24 28.74
CA ALA A 73 -4.47 22.29 29.98
C ALA A 73 -2.98 22.59 29.78
N LEU A 74 -2.54 22.82 28.54
CA LEU A 74 -1.16 23.23 28.22
C LEU A 74 -0.91 24.64 28.75
N LYS A 75 0.18 24.85 29.48
CA LYS A 75 0.45 26.09 30.23
C LYS A 75 1.62 26.90 29.70
N ASP A 76 2.47 26.29 28.89
CA ASP A 76 3.71 26.88 28.39
C ASP A 76 4.01 26.41 26.97
N VAL A 77 4.96 27.11 26.34
CA VAL A 77 5.37 26.88 24.95
C VAL A 77 5.97 25.48 24.78
N THR A 78 6.75 25.00 25.75
CA THR A 78 7.36 23.66 25.69
C THR A 78 6.28 22.57 25.60
N ALA A 79 5.23 22.66 26.41
CA ALA A 79 4.12 21.72 26.38
C ALA A 79 3.34 21.77 25.06
N VAL A 80 3.24 22.95 24.43
CA VAL A 80 2.65 23.11 23.09
C VAL A 80 3.54 22.49 22.01
N ASP A 81 4.86 22.68 22.09
CA ASP A 81 5.82 22.13 21.14
C ASP A 81 5.83 20.59 21.19
N GLU A 82 5.80 20.00 22.39
CA GLU A 82 5.70 18.56 22.57
C GLU A 82 4.41 17.98 21.98
N ALA A 83 3.26 18.62 22.26
CA ALA A 83 1.97 18.23 21.70
C ALA A 83 1.97 18.31 20.17
N THR A 84 2.58 19.36 19.61
CA THR A 84 2.74 19.56 18.16
C THR A 84 3.64 18.49 17.56
N ALA A 85 4.75 18.12 18.22
CA ALA A 85 5.65 17.07 17.76
C ALA A 85 4.99 15.67 17.75
N VAL A 86 4.10 15.37 18.70
CA VAL A 86 3.29 14.15 18.67
C VAL A 86 2.32 14.18 17.48
N ALA A 87 1.60 15.29 17.29
CA ALA A 87 0.64 15.43 16.19
C ALA A 87 1.31 15.31 14.81
N ASN A 88 2.46 15.95 14.62
CA ASN A 88 3.19 15.89 13.35
C ASN A 88 3.65 14.46 13.02
N ARG A 89 4.22 13.73 13.99
CA ARG A 89 4.61 12.32 13.80
C ARG A 89 3.41 11.43 13.45
N TYR A 90 2.26 11.68 14.08
CA TYR A 90 1.03 10.96 13.78
C TYR A 90 0.53 11.22 12.36
N LEU A 91 0.51 12.50 11.94
CA LEU A 91 0.10 12.90 10.59
C LEU A 91 1.05 12.35 9.51
N GLU A 92 2.36 12.36 9.77
CA GLU A 92 3.37 11.78 8.89
C GLU A 92 3.13 10.28 8.69
N ALA A 93 2.96 9.53 9.79
CA ALA A 93 2.70 8.08 9.73
C ALA A 93 1.39 7.76 8.97
N ILE A 94 0.33 8.54 9.18
CA ILE A 94 -0.92 8.40 8.40
C ILE A 94 -0.68 8.69 6.92
N GLY A 95 0.07 9.74 6.60
CA GLY A 95 0.41 10.10 5.23
C GLY A 95 1.15 8.96 4.52
N GLU A 96 2.17 8.40 5.15
CA GLU A 96 2.92 7.25 4.64
C GLU A 96 2.03 6.03 4.43
N GLU A 97 1.13 5.73 5.38
CA GLU A 97 0.19 4.62 5.24
C GLU A 97 -0.74 4.82 4.04
N ILE A 98 -1.36 6.01 3.92
CA ILE A 98 -2.31 6.33 2.86
C ILE A 98 -1.64 6.23 1.49
N GLU A 99 -0.48 6.87 1.32
CA GLU A 99 0.24 6.85 0.05
C GLU A 99 0.74 5.44 -0.28
N GLY A 100 1.29 4.72 0.70
CA GLY A 100 1.71 3.33 0.54
C GLY A 100 0.56 2.42 0.08
N ARG A 101 -0.62 2.56 0.69
CA ARG A 101 -1.84 1.82 0.27
C ARG A 101 -2.32 2.23 -1.11
N ARG A 102 -2.30 3.53 -1.44
CA ARG A 102 -2.71 4.04 -2.76
C ARG A 102 -1.83 3.47 -3.87
N THR A 103 -0.50 3.61 -3.75
CA THR A 103 0.44 3.05 -4.73
C THR A 103 0.29 1.54 -4.84
N HIS A 104 0.20 0.83 -3.71
CA HIS A 104 -0.01 -0.62 -3.72
C HIS A 104 -1.32 -1.02 -4.40
N HIS A 105 -2.44 -0.34 -4.10
CA HIS A 105 -3.73 -0.66 -4.69
C HIS A 105 -3.77 -0.37 -6.18
N LYS A 106 -3.39 0.84 -6.61
CA LYS A 106 -3.41 1.22 -8.03
C LYS A 106 -2.59 0.26 -8.87
N ARG A 107 -1.41 -0.14 -8.39
CA ARG A 107 -0.49 -0.96 -9.18
C ARG A 107 -0.85 -2.43 -9.22
N PHE A 108 -1.48 -2.96 -8.18
CA PHE A 108 -1.65 -4.41 -8.03
C PHE A 108 -3.11 -4.89 -7.99
N PHE A 109 -4.08 -3.97 -7.90
CA PHE A 109 -5.51 -4.25 -7.87
C PHE A 109 -6.20 -3.42 -8.96
N GLN A 110 -6.34 -4.03 -10.14
CA GLN A 110 -7.16 -3.45 -11.20
C GLN A 110 -8.63 -3.71 -10.86
N THR A 111 -9.43 -2.64 -10.85
CA THR A 111 -10.86 -2.65 -10.57
C THR A 111 -11.67 -3.29 -11.70
N SER A 112 -11.42 -4.56 -12.06
CA SER A 112 -12.40 -5.33 -12.82
C SER A 112 -13.60 -5.76 -11.98
N GLU A 113 -13.57 -5.53 -10.66
CA GLU A 113 -14.64 -5.91 -9.71
C GLU A 113 -15.51 -4.74 -9.21
N TRP A 114 -15.39 -3.53 -9.77
CA TRP A 114 -16.31 -2.41 -9.47
C TRP A 114 -17.30 -2.10 -10.60
N LEU A 115 -17.39 -2.98 -11.61
CA LEU A 115 -18.35 -2.90 -12.71
C LEU A 115 -19.37 -4.05 -12.73
N VAL A 116 -19.43 -4.88 -11.68
CA VAL A 116 -20.50 -5.87 -11.52
C VAL A 116 -20.89 -5.97 -10.05
N GLN A 117 -21.86 -5.15 -9.63
CA GLN A 117 -23.11 -5.55 -8.98
C GLN A 117 -24.03 -4.35 -8.78
#